data_AF-A0AA38NBQ2-F1
#
_entry.id   AF-A0AA38NBQ2-F1
#
_cell.length_a   1.000
_cell.length_b   1.000
_cell.length_c   1.000
_cell.angle_alpha   90.00
_cell.angle_beta   90.00
_cell.angle_gamma   90.00
#
_symmetry.space_group_name_H-M   'P 1'
#
loop_
_entity.id
_entity.type
_entity.pdbx_description
1 polymer ?
#
loop_
_entity_poly.entity_id
_entity_poly.type
_entity_poly.pdbx_seq_one_letter_code
_entity_poly.pdbx_strand_id
1 'polypeptide(L)'
;RCDRCRKKNLKCDKAVPTCQNCEGLKECKYTLQNHSHRGIPRCATCQKYGLKCDRDMPACNQCQLQGKPTQCAYLPRRRRNAEEKITFEDDIGTIAGTILKLGIIDKSEILQTNIQDQVPSSSLAPIRRFTTTSPSDYQGGSSTHHRDSDGRSTRGSARGVSASTSNRPQQNRNDNTAFTRSQRSLPQFSPLPSVILRTLSETRYAAEMPDREVFNRNIKGFLKTLMPEMQESASLSSAAYAGVARYLVTGEIPPHASPHLQTWMTTHRLLPGSQTHPLILIPRDPIPENLALSLEQYQADPARYTHGDGTTLPEQSIFDRLPVQDELYDILAYAHRTHKDSTNMTDEVRRMGFAHITWPMTDIFVRLCPVCAPKDSDSGESLKDD
;
A
#
# COMPACT_ATOMS: atom_id res chain seq x y z
N ARG A 1 41.68 -7.09 2.64
CA ARG A 1 42.85 -7.99 2.64
C ARG A 1 42.38 -9.33 2.11
N CYS A 2 43.11 -9.95 1.17
CA CYS A 2 42.89 -11.34 0.78
C CYS A 2 43.13 -12.28 1.98
N ASP A 3 42.73 -13.54 1.86
CA ASP A 3 42.77 -14.48 2.99
C ASP A 3 44.19 -14.72 3.51
N ARG A 4 45.19 -14.74 2.62
CA ARG A 4 46.60 -14.90 2.98
C ARG A 4 47.14 -13.70 3.77
N CYS A 5 46.90 -12.49 3.28
CA CYS A 5 47.32 -11.27 3.97
C CYS A 5 46.58 -11.09 5.29
N ARG A 6 45.32 -11.54 5.39
CA ARG A 6 44.57 -11.57 6.64
C ARG A 6 45.23 -12.52 7.65
N LYS A 7 45.55 -13.76 7.25
CA LYS A 7 46.17 -14.78 8.11
C LYS A 7 47.56 -14.36 8.64
N LYS A 8 48.33 -13.64 7.83
CA LYS A 8 49.68 -13.15 8.18
C LYS A 8 49.71 -11.71 8.68
N ASN A 9 48.55 -11.09 8.89
CA ASN A 9 48.41 -9.67 9.28
C ASN A 9 49.17 -8.66 8.39
N LEU A 10 49.33 -8.96 7.09
CA LEU A 10 50.02 -8.12 6.12
C LEU A 10 49.08 -7.05 5.54
N LYS A 11 49.65 -5.92 5.09
CA LYS A 11 48.92 -4.95 4.25
C LYS A 11 48.54 -5.62 2.92
N CYS A 12 47.38 -5.28 2.37
CA CYS A 12 46.90 -5.87 1.13
C CYS A 12 46.28 -4.77 0.31
N ASP A 13 46.87 -4.52 -0.85
CA ASP A 13 46.26 -3.67 -1.85
C ASP A 13 45.09 -4.41 -2.51
N LYS A 14 43.93 -3.75 -2.60
CA LYS A 14 42.68 -4.33 -3.13
C LYS A 14 42.39 -3.83 -4.56
N ALA A 15 43.18 -2.88 -5.08
CA ALA A 15 42.96 -2.30 -6.40
C ALA A 15 43.33 -3.24 -7.56
N VAL A 16 44.09 -4.31 -7.26
CA VAL A 16 44.56 -5.30 -8.24
C VAL A 16 44.00 -6.70 -7.94
N PRO A 17 43.71 -7.50 -8.99
CA PRO A 17 43.18 -8.86 -8.84
C PRO A 17 44.09 -9.78 -8.02
N THR A 18 45.39 -9.49 -8.00
CA THR A 18 46.41 -10.15 -7.19
C THR A 18 47.13 -9.11 -6.34
N CYS A 19 47.14 -9.29 -5.02
CA CYS A 19 47.86 -8.40 -4.11
C CYS A 19 49.39 -8.54 -4.31
N GLN A 20 50.20 -7.49 -4.06
CA GLN A 20 51.69 -7.60 -4.12
C GLN A 20 52.24 -8.73 -3.24
N ASN A 21 51.66 -8.95 -2.06
CA ASN A 21 52.01 -10.05 -1.16
C ASN A 21 51.56 -11.45 -1.64
N CYS A 22 50.91 -11.50 -2.80
CA CYS A 22 50.32 -12.67 -3.43
C CYS A 22 50.88 -12.91 -4.83
N GLU A 23 51.78 -12.04 -5.30
CA GLU A 23 52.41 -12.13 -6.61
C GLU A 23 53.25 -13.41 -6.70
N GLY A 24 53.09 -14.16 -7.79
CA GLY A 24 53.72 -15.48 -7.98
C GLY A 24 53.00 -16.67 -7.34
N LEU A 25 51.87 -16.46 -6.65
CA LEU A 25 51.02 -17.57 -6.19
C LEU A 25 49.77 -17.70 -7.04
N LYS A 26 49.36 -18.96 -7.27
CA LYS A 26 48.27 -19.31 -8.19
C LYS A 26 46.92 -18.68 -7.82
N GLU A 27 46.67 -18.34 -6.55
CA GLU A 27 45.38 -17.77 -6.15
C GLU A 27 45.47 -16.71 -5.04
N CYS A 28 45.10 -15.47 -5.38
CA CYS A 28 44.80 -14.41 -4.42
C CYS A 28 43.29 -14.43 -4.11
N LYS A 29 42.85 -15.39 -3.29
CA LYS A 29 41.43 -15.52 -2.96
C LYS A 29 41.00 -14.46 -1.93
N TYR A 30 39.89 -13.82 -2.25
CA TYR A 30 39.14 -12.99 -1.31
C TYR A 30 37.89 -13.77 -0.93
N THR A 31 37.97 -14.56 0.15
CA THR A 31 36.73 -15.04 0.76
C THR A 31 36.03 -13.82 1.30
N LEU A 32 34.90 -13.47 0.67
CA LEU A 32 33.88 -12.63 1.24
C LEU A 32 33.48 -13.31 2.55
N GLN A 33 34.20 -12.98 3.62
CA GLN A 33 33.67 -13.21 4.96
C GLN A 33 32.33 -12.49 4.91
N ASN A 34 31.25 -13.26 5.08
CA ASN A 34 29.96 -12.73 5.48
C ASN A 34 30.28 -11.69 6.53
N HIS A 35 30.17 -10.43 6.13
CA HIS A 35 30.62 -9.34 6.95
C HIS A 35 29.76 -9.43 8.19
N SER A 36 30.31 -9.97 9.28
CA SER A 36 29.69 -9.90 10.60
C SER A 36 29.31 -8.45 10.75
N HIS A 37 28.01 -8.17 10.61
CA HIS A 37 27.53 -6.88 10.13
C HIS A 37 28.10 -5.78 11.03
N ARG A 38 29.09 -5.04 10.52
CA ARG A 38 29.79 -4.00 11.28
C ARG A 38 28.78 -2.88 11.52
N GLY A 39 28.13 -2.91 12.67
CA GLY A 39 27.02 -2.01 13.02
C GLY A 39 25.91 -2.71 13.81
N ILE A 40 25.76 -4.02 13.69
CA ILE A 40 24.80 -4.78 14.49
C ILE A 40 25.38 -4.96 15.92
N PRO A 41 24.64 -4.61 16.97
CA PRO A 41 25.08 -4.84 18.35
C PRO A 41 25.21 -6.34 18.65
N ARG A 42 25.80 -6.69 19.79
CA ARG A 42 25.76 -8.10 20.26
C ARG A 42 24.30 -8.50 20.51
N CYS A 43 23.93 -9.75 20.30
CA CYS A 43 22.59 -10.22 20.67
C CYS A 43 22.37 -10.07 22.19
N ALA A 44 21.10 -9.97 22.61
CA ALA A 44 20.72 -9.73 24.00
C ALA A 44 21.32 -10.79 24.96
N THR A 45 21.33 -12.05 24.54
CA THR A 45 21.88 -13.17 25.32
C THR A 45 23.39 -13.05 25.51
N CYS A 46 24.16 -12.88 24.43
CA CYS A 46 25.61 -12.68 24.56
C CYS A 46 25.97 -11.39 25.31
N GLN A 47 25.16 -10.33 25.19
CA GLN A 47 25.36 -9.11 25.96
C GLN A 47 25.11 -9.34 27.46
N LYS A 48 24.03 -10.04 27.82
CA LYS A 48 23.67 -10.38 29.21
C LYS A 48 24.73 -11.23 29.90
N TYR A 49 25.29 -12.21 29.18
CA TYR A 49 26.28 -13.15 29.73
C TYR A 49 27.74 -12.77 29.45
N GLY A 50 28.02 -11.59 28.88
CA GLY A 50 29.38 -11.14 28.59
C GLY A 50 30.13 -11.97 27.53
N LEU A 51 29.42 -12.71 26.69
CA LEU A 51 30.00 -13.61 25.69
C LEU A 51 30.41 -12.87 24.41
N LYS A 52 31.33 -13.49 23.65
CA LYS A 52 31.67 -13.03 22.29
C LYS A 52 30.53 -13.42 21.34
N CYS A 53 29.99 -12.43 20.63
CA CYS A 53 28.91 -12.64 19.65
C CYS A 53 29.49 -12.43 18.23
N ASP A 54 29.38 -13.48 17.43
CA ASP A 54 29.78 -13.58 16.03
C ASP A 54 28.81 -12.85 15.07
N ARG A 55 27.62 -12.48 15.56
CA ARG A 55 26.62 -11.67 14.84
C ARG A 55 25.96 -12.35 13.65
N ASP A 56 26.03 -13.67 13.58
CA ASP A 56 25.33 -14.43 12.55
C ASP A 56 23.81 -14.40 12.81
N MET A 57 23.04 -14.30 11.72
CA MET A 57 21.57 -14.34 11.72
C MET A 57 21.10 -15.67 11.10
N PRO A 58 19.99 -16.26 11.58
CA PRO A 58 19.03 -15.74 12.55
C PRO A 58 19.48 -15.84 14.02
N ALA A 59 20.44 -16.71 14.35
CA ALA A 59 21.01 -16.83 15.68
C ALA A 59 22.55 -16.89 15.59
N CYS A 60 23.23 -16.29 16.56
CA CYS A 60 24.69 -16.35 16.62
C CYS A 60 25.16 -17.76 16.99
N ASN A 61 26.32 -18.16 16.47
CA ASN A 61 26.90 -19.48 16.73
C ASN A 61 27.06 -19.74 18.23
N GLN A 62 27.37 -18.71 19.03
CA GLN A 62 27.49 -18.87 20.48
C GLN A 62 26.18 -19.28 21.17
N CYS A 63 25.04 -18.69 20.76
CA CYS A 63 23.73 -19.08 21.30
C CYS A 63 23.28 -20.44 20.77
N GLN A 64 23.69 -20.80 19.55
CA GLN A 64 23.43 -22.11 18.96
C GLN A 64 24.20 -23.20 19.71
N LEU A 65 25.48 -22.98 20.04
CA LEU A 65 26.31 -23.90 20.83
C LEU A 65 25.78 -24.10 22.25
N GLN A 66 25.11 -23.11 22.83
CA GLN A 66 24.46 -23.24 24.14
C GLN A 66 23.09 -23.96 24.08
N GLY A 67 22.64 -24.40 22.91
CA GLY A 67 21.34 -25.05 22.74
C GLY A 67 20.15 -24.10 22.94
N LYS A 68 20.37 -22.78 22.87
CA LYS A 68 19.34 -21.75 23.07
C LYS A 68 19.24 -20.80 21.86
N PRO A 69 19.07 -21.29 20.63
CA PRO A 69 19.01 -20.44 19.45
C PRO A 69 17.80 -19.50 19.46
N THR A 70 16.66 -19.93 20.04
CA THR A 70 15.43 -19.15 20.14
C THR A 70 15.54 -17.92 21.06
N GLN A 71 16.55 -17.89 21.94
CA GLN A 71 16.82 -16.75 22.83
C GLN A 71 17.82 -15.75 22.23
N CYS A 72 18.31 -16.00 21.00
CA CYS A 72 19.25 -15.11 20.34
C CYS A 72 18.53 -13.99 19.58
N ALA A 73 18.22 -12.88 20.26
CA ALA A 73 17.59 -11.71 19.65
C ALA A 73 18.58 -10.54 19.49
N TYR A 74 18.65 -9.94 18.31
CA TYR A 74 19.35 -8.68 18.07
C TYR A 74 18.36 -7.52 18.23
N LEU A 75 18.53 -6.71 19.28
CA LEU A 75 17.70 -5.53 19.50
C LEU A 75 18.34 -4.32 18.80
N PRO A 76 17.57 -3.51 18.04
CA PRO A 76 18.05 -2.24 17.54
C PRO A 76 18.57 -1.39 18.70
N ARG A 77 19.80 -0.86 18.58
CA ARG A 77 20.37 0.00 19.61
C ARG A 77 19.51 1.26 19.71
N ARG A 78 18.63 1.35 20.72
CA ARG A 78 17.96 2.60 21.09
C ARG A 78 19.05 3.67 21.29
N ARG A 79 19.08 4.67 20.40
CA ARG A 79 19.89 5.86 20.61
C ARG A 79 19.31 6.52 21.87
N ARG A 80 20.02 6.43 23.00
CA ARG A 80 19.66 7.26 24.15
C ARG A 80 20.00 8.69 23.75
N ASN A 81 18.99 9.54 23.62
CA ASN A 81 19.19 10.98 23.60
C ASN A 81 19.85 11.36 24.94
N ALA A 82 20.84 12.23 24.91
CA ALA A 82 21.78 12.47 26.00
C ALA A 82 21.17 13.16 27.25
N GLU A 83 19.86 13.32 27.33
CA GLU A 83 19.20 14.15 28.36
C GLU A 83 18.46 13.35 29.44
N GLU A 84 18.24 12.04 29.26
CA GLU A 84 17.62 11.21 30.31
C GLU A 84 18.66 10.51 31.18
N LYS A 85 19.08 11.20 32.23
CA LYS A 85 19.83 10.64 33.35
C LYS A 85 18.83 10.02 34.34
N ILE A 86 18.30 8.83 34.00
CA ILE A 86 17.43 8.07 34.90
C ILE A 86 18.31 7.25 35.86
N THR A 87 18.08 7.47 37.15
CA THR A 87 18.61 6.70 38.28
C THR A 87 18.18 5.23 38.16
N PHE A 88 19.16 4.35 38.30
CA PHE A 88 19.04 2.91 38.08
C PHE A 88 18.63 2.24 39.40
N GLU A 89 17.34 2.18 39.68
CA GLU A 89 16.73 1.23 40.62
C GLU A 89 15.20 1.27 40.38
N ASP A 90 14.60 0.08 40.30
CA ASP A 90 13.18 -0.21 40.04
C ASP A 90 12.65 0.00 38.61
N ASP A 91 12.87 -1.02 37.76
CA ASP A 91 11.82 -1.57 36.89
C ASP A 91 12.33 -2.83 36.16
N ILE A 92 12.32 -3.96 36.88
CA ILE A 92 12.39 -5.30 36.30
C ILE A 92 11.10 -6.01 36.67
N GLY A 93 10.06 -5.78 35.86
CA GLY A 93 8.82 -6.52 36.01
C GLY A 93 7.75 -5.95 35.12
N THR A 94 7.43 -6.68 34.05
CA THR A 94 6.24 -6.48 33.21
C THR A 94 6.40 -5.38 32.16
N ILE A 95 6.58 -5.78 30.90
CA ILE A 95 5.92 -5.28 29.69
C ILE A 95 6.67 -5.89 28.50
N ALA A 96 6.27 -7.10 28.13
CA ALA A 96 6.53 -7.69 26.83
C ALA A 96 5.35 -8.60 26.51
N GLY A 97 4.28 -8.01 25.93
CA GLY A 97 3.16 -8.77 25.40
C GLY A 97 1.78 -8.23 25.71
N THR A 98 1.51 -6.93 25.53
CA THR A 98 0.11 -6.45 25.37
C THR A 98 0.07 -5.10 24.66
N ILE A 99 0.30 -5.10 23.34
CA ILE A 99 -0.20 -4.04 22.45
C ILE A 99 -1.05 -4.77 21.42
N LEU A 100 -2.29 -5.08 21.81
CA LEU A 100 -3.47 -5.40 20.99
C LEU A 100 -4.58 -5.89 21.95
N LYS A 101 -5.05 -4.99 22.82
CA LYS A 101 -6.33 -5.15 23.53
C LYS A 101 -6.79 -3.77 24.00
N LEU A 102 -7.24 -2.94 23.06
CA LEU A 102 -7.99 -1.74 23.38
C LEU A 102 -9.39 -2.18 23.84
N GLY A 103 -9.81 -1.61 24.97
CA GLY A 103 -10.88 -2.11 25.80
C GLY A 103 -12.27 -1.79 25.24
N ILE A 104 -13.12 -2.81 25.32
CA ILE A 104 -14.54 -2.63 25.57
C ILE A 104 -14.67 -2.77 27.10
N ILE A 105 -14.95 -1.66 27.79
CA ILE A 105 -15.43 -1.71 29.17
C ILE A 105 -16.95 -1.57 29.10
N ASP A 106 -17.62 -2.66 29.44
CA ASP A 106 -19.06 -2.79 29.62
C ASP A 106 -19.55 -1.91 30.77
N LYS A 107 -20.71 -1.28 30.57
CA LYS A 107 -21.59 -0.78 31.63
C LYS A 107 -22.85 -1.62 31.63
N SER A 108 -22.99 -2.53 32.61
CA SER A 108 -24.31 -2.88 33.15
C SER A 108 -24.19 -3.69 34.45
N GLU A 109 -24.67 -3.06 35.52
CA GLU A 109 -25.52 -3.61 36.59
C GLU A 109 -25.01 -4.77 37.46
N ILE A 110 -24.61 -4.42 38.70
CA ILE A 110 -24.79 -5.27 39.88
C ILE A 110 -25.78 -4.59 40.81
N LEU A 111 -26.83 -5.32 41.17
CA LEU A 111 -27.85 -4.96 42.14
C LEU A 111 -27.32 -4.92 43.58
N GLN A 112 -27.59 -3.79 44.24
CA GLN A 112 -28.14 -3.60 45.58
C GLN A 112 -27.83 -4.61 46.69
N THR A 113 -27.17 -4.10 47.75
CA THR A 113 -27.63 -4.30 49.12
C THR A 113 -27.68 -2.97 49.88
N ASN A 114 -28.71 -2.91 50.71
CA ASN A 114 -29.28 -1.81 51.49
C ASN A 114 -28.40 -1.47 52.71
N ILE A 115 -28.35 -0.20 53.14
CA ILE A 115 -28.36 0.27 54.54
C ILE A 115 -28.43 1.81 54.55
N GLN A 116 -29.41 2.32 55.29
CA GLN A 116 -29.66 3.73 55.64
C GLN A 116 -28.53 4.32 56.51
N ASP A 117 -28.16 5.59 56.30
CA ASP A 117 -28.42 6.64 57.30
C ASP A 117 -27.95 8.05 56.88
N GLN A 118 -28.87 9.00 57.11
CA GLN A 118 -28.77 10.41 57.54
C GLN A 118 -27.82 11.45 56.88
N VAL A 119 -28.51 12.53 56.47
CA VAL A 119 -28.18 13.93 56.06
C VAL A 119 -27.67 14.72 57.31
N PRO A 120 -27.03 15.95 57.28
CA PRO A 120 -27.12 17.02 56.28
C PRO A 120 -25.85 17.77 55.80
N SER A 121 -26.02 18.33 54.59
CA SER A 121 -25.77 19.71 54.15
C SER A 121 -24.38 20.35 54.32
N SER A 122 -23.79 20.79 53.20
CA SER A 122 -23.14 22.11 53.06
C SER A 122 -22.87 22.50 51.59
N SER A 123 -23.54 23.59 51.19
CA SER A 123 -23.12 24.69 50.28
C SER A 123 -22.52 24.43 48.89
N LEU A 124 -23.25 24.96 47.91
CA LEU A 124 -22.87 25.29 46.53
C LEU A 124 -21.89 26.48 46.45
N ALA A 125 -20.94 26.43 45.52
CA ALA A 125 -20.47 27.60 44.76
C ALA A 125 -19.86 27.17 43.40
N PRO A 126 -20.14 27.88 42.29
CA PRO A 126 -19.71 27.48 40.94
C PRO A 126 -18.39 28.15 40.53
N ILE A 127 -17.46 27.39 39.94
CA ILE A 127 -16.25 27.95 39.33
C ILE A 127 -16.53 28.33 37.88
N ARG A 128 -16.25 29.61 37.59
CA ARG A 128 -16.44 30.33 36.33
C ARG A 128 -15.53 29.79 35.21
N ARG A 129 -16.11 29.71 34.00
CA ARG A 129 -15.40 29.62 32.72
C ARG A 129 -14.70 30.96 32.42
N PHE A 130 -13.44 30.90 32.02
CA PHE A 130 -12.77 32.01 31.33
C PHE A 130 -12.62 31.67 29.85
N THR A 131 -13.40 32.36 29.02
CA THR A 131 -13.10 32.61 27.62
C THR A 131 -11.97 33.63 27.54
N THR A 132 -10.86 33.30 26.89
CA THR A 132 -9.86 34.29 26.48
C THR A 132 -9.77 34.33 24.97
N THR A 133 -10.02 35.55 24.51
CA THR A 133 -9.97 36.07 23.15
C THR A 133 -8.55 36.19 22.62
N SER A 134 -8.40 35.95 21.32
CA SER A 134 -7.22 36.24 20.49
C SER A 134 -6.83 37.73 20.48
N PRO A 135 -5.57 38.02 20.12
CA PRO A 135 -5.26 38.92 18.98
C PRO A 135 -4.22 38.27 18.05
N SER A 136 -4.46 38.11 16.73
CA SER A 136 -4.28 39.11 15.66
C SER A 136 -2.92 39.81 15.68
N ASP A 137 -2.05 39.46 14.72
CA ASP A 137 -1.53 40.36 13.69
C ASP A 137 -0.33 39.73 12.97
N TYR A 138 -0.47 39.45 11.68
CA TYR A 138 0.60 39.64 10.69
C TYR A 138 -0.03 39.80 9.31
N GLN A 139 0.00 41.04 8.82
CA GLN A 139 -0.31 41.44 7.45
C GLN A 139 0.91 41.26 6.55
N GLY A 140 0.62 41.06 5.26
CA GLY A 140 1.55 41.18 4.13
C GLY A 140 1.43 39.97 3.20
N GLY A 141 1.00 40.05 1.95
CA GLY A 141 0.74 41.17 1.05
C GLY A 141 1.12 40.71 -0.37
N SER A 142 0.23 40.96 -1.34
CA SER A 142 0.45 40.91 -2.81
C SER A 142 0.58 39.50 -3.44
N SER A 143 0.07 39.20 -4.64
CA SER A 143 -0.46 40.00 -5.73
C SER A 143 -1.45 39.19 -6.58
N THR A 144 -2.56 39.81 -6.94
CA THR A 144 -3.53 39.39 -7.95
C THR A 144 -3.08 39.80 -9.34
N HIS A 145 -3.04 38.88 -10.30
CA HIS A 145 -3.04 39.21 -11.73
C HIS A 145 -4.39 38.86 -12.36
N HIS A 146 -5.16 39.92 -12.62
CA HIS A 146 -6.21 39.99 -13.62
C HIS A 146 -5.64 39.67 -15.02
N ARG A 147 -6.38 38.89 -15.80
CA ARG A 147 -6.40 39.03 -17.26
C ARG A 147 -7.84 39.06 -17.75
N ASP A 148 -8.17 40.23 -18.30
CA ASP A 148 -9.28 40.54 -19.21
C ASP A 148 -9.29 39.54 -20.39
N SER A 149 -10.43 38.96 -20.79
CA SER A 149 -11.55 39.54 -21.56
C SER A 149 -11.14 40.11 -22.93
N ASP A 150 -11.28 39.26 -23.96
CA ASP A 150 -11.66 39.60 -25.33
C ASP A 150 -12.44 38.37 -25.85
N GLY A 151 -13.67 38.42 -26.35
CA GLY A 151 -14.31 39.49 -27.09
C GLY A 151 -14.40 39.13 -28.58
N ARG A 152 -15.02 37.99 -28.95
CA ARG A 152 -15.44 37.81 -30.36
C ARG A 152 -16.77 37.07 -30.52
N SER A 153 -17.77 37.92 -30.69
CA SER A 153 -19.09 37.65 -31.24
C SER A 153 -18.99 37.43 -32.75
N THR A 154 -19.57 36.33 -33.25
CA THR A 154 -20.08 36.26 -34.63
C THR A 154 -21.49 35.69 -34.59
N ARG A 155 -22.47 36.59 -34.67
CA ARG A 155 -23.83 36.32 -35.13
C ARG A 155 -23.78 35.90 -36.61
N GLY A 156 -24.37 34.76 -36.92
CA GLY A 156 -24.75 34.35 -38.26
C GLY A 156 -26.07 33.61 -38.18
N SER A 157 -27.16 34.31 -38.49
CA SER A 157 -28.52 33.78 -38.57
C SER A 157 -28.84 33.47 -40.03
N ALA A 158 -29.34 32.28 -40.33
CA ALA A 158 -30.18 32.05 -41.51
C ALA A 158 -31.03 30.78 -41.33
N ARG A 159 -32.33 30.95 -41.61
CA ARG A 159 -33.41 29.95 -41.67
C ARG A 159 -33.30 29.06 -42.92
N GLY A 160 -33.97 27.91 -42.85
CA GLY A 160 -34.43 27.12 -44.02
C GLY A 160 -34.75 25.70 -43.57
N VAL A 161 -35.98 25.39 -43.15
CA VAL A 161 -37.05 24.78 -43.96
C VAL A 161 -36.56 23.68 -44.90
N SER A 162 -36.83 22.41 -44.55
CA SER A 162 -37.68 21.51 -45.36
C SER A 162 -37.67 20.09 -44.79
N ALA A 163 -38.88 19.55 -44.66
CA ALA A 163 -39.15 18.15 -44.42
C ALA A 163 -38.74 17.32 -45.64
N SER A 164 -38.20 16.11 -45.40
CA SER A 164 -38.16 15.03 -46.39
C SER A 164 -38.12 13.70 -45.65
N THR A 165 -39.28 13.07 -45.64
CA THR A 165 -39.53 11.67 -45.31
C THR A 165 -38.80 10.81 -46.36
N SER A 166 -37.77 10.07 -45.93
CA SER A 166 -37.19 9.01 -46.76
C SER A 166 -37.10 7.73 -45.95
N ASN A 167 -37.91 6.76 -46.36
CA ASN A 167 -37.86 5.35 -45.97
C ASN A 167 -36.43 4.83 -46.06
N ARG A 168 -35.88 4.39 -44.93
CA ARG A 168 -34.63 3.62 -44.87
C ARG A 168 -34.95 2.23 -44.34
N PRO A 169 -34.51 1.16 -45.03
CA PRO A 169 -34.87 -0.21 -44.70
C PRO A 169 -34.30 -0.60 -43.34
N GLN A 170 -35.09 -1.30 -42.54
CA GLN A 170 -34.68 -1.96 -41.31
C GLN A 170 -33.51 -2.91 -41.59
N GLN A 171 -32.29 -2.41 -41.39
CA GLN A 171 -31.16 -3.28 -41.11
C GLN A 171 -31.34 -3.76 -39.68
N ASN A 172 -31.53 -5.08 -39.54
CA ASN A 172 -31.35 -5.85 -38.31
C ASN A 172 -29.99 -5.49 -37.70
N ARG A 173 -29.98 -4.47 -36.83
CA ARG A 173 -28.95 -4.28 -35.82
C ARG A 173 -29.21 -5.30 -34.73
N ASN A 174 -28.64 -6.49 -34.91
CA ASN A 174 -28.19 -7.29 -33.77
C ASN A 174 -27.05 -6.51 -33.10
N ASP A 175 -27.40 -5.42 -32.42
CA ASP A 175 -26.48 -4.72 -31.55
C ASP A 175 -26.19 -5.64 -30.36
N ASN A 176 -25.05 -6.33 -30.46
CA ASN A 176 -24.32 -6.93 -29.36
C ASN A 176 -23.84 -5.84 -28.37
N THR A 177 -24.73 -4.96 -27.90
CA THR A 177 -24.50 -4.07 -26.76
C THR A 177 -24.70 -4.83 -25.45
N ALA A 178 -24.13 -6.04 -25.37
CA ALA A 178 -24.01 -6.84 -24.15
C ALA A 178 -22.91 -6.31 -23.20
N PHE A 179 -22.48 -5.05 -23.36
CA PHE A 179 -21.77 -4.29 -22.34
C PHE A 179 -22.77 -3.61 -21.38
N THR A 180 -23.85 -4.30 -21.06
CA THR A 180 -24.84 -3.91 -20.04
C THR A 180 -24.27 -4.15 -18.64
N ARG A 181 -23.73 -3.07 -18.05
CA ARG A 181 -23.94 -2.62 -16.65
C ARG A 181 -23.71 -3.59 -15.45
N SER A 182 -23.37 -4.87 -15.62
CA SER A 182 -23.57 -5.85 -14.53
C SER A 182 -22.30 -6.53 -13.97
N GLN A 183 -21.12 -6.36 -14.58
CA GLN A 183 -19.90 -7.04 -14.09
C GLN A 183 -18.87 -6.12 -13.41
N ARG A 184 -18.99 -4.80 -13.55
CA ARG A 184 -17.96 -3.86 -13.06
C ARG A 184 -18.06 -3.54 -11.58
N SER A 185 -19.16 -3.92 -10.93
CA SER A 185 -19.32 -3.82 -9.48
C SER A 185 -19.81 -5.17 -8.97
N LEU A 186 -18.92 -5.91 -8.32
CA LEU A 186 -19.34 -7.06 -7.52
C LEU A 186 -20.10 -6.49 -6.31
N PRO A 187 -21.42 -6.75 -6.18
CA PRO A 187 -22.25 -6.10 -5.15
C PRO A 187 -21.81 -6.42 -3.72
N GLN A 188 -20.96 -7.44 -3.56
CA GLN A 188 -20.42 -7.86 -2.28
C GLN A 188 -19.20 -7.05 -1.80
N PHE A 189 -18.61 -6.18 -2.63
CA PHE A 189 -17.41 -5.40 -2.29
C PHE A 189 -17.68 -3.89 -2.32
N SER A 190 -16.83 -3.13 -1.63
CA SER A 190 -16.87 -1.67 -1.74
C SER A 190 -16.62 -1.26 -3.22
N PRO A 191 -17.47 -0.43 -3.84
CA PRO A 191 -17.32 -0.09 -5.25
C PRO A 191 -16.04 0.72 -5.50
N LEU A 192 -15.50 0.64 -6.72
CA LEU A 192 -14.46 1.56 -7.16
C LEU A 192 -14.96 3.03 -7.12
N PRO A 193 -14.05 4.01 -7.03
CA PRO A 193 -14.41 5.42 -7.14
C PRO A 193 -15.33 5.74 -8.31
N SER A 194 -16.34 6.57 -8.06
CA SER A 194 -17.39 6.89 -9.04
C SER A 194 -16.80 7.54 -10.29
N VAL A 195 -15.73 8.33 -10.16
CA VAL A 195 -14.98 8.90 -11.28
C VAL A 195 -14.39 7.84 -12.21
N ILE A 196 -13.88 6.72 -11.67
CA ILE A 196 -13.36 5.59 -12.44
C ILE A 196 -14.51 4.93 -13.20
N LEU A 197 -15.57 4.58 -12.49
CA LEU A 197 -16.74 3.92 -13.08
C LEU A 197 -17.42 4.76 -14.16
N ARG A 198 -17.58 6.07 -13.92
CA ARG A 198 -18.15 7.02 -14.90
C ARG A 198 -17.25 7.14 -16.12
N THR A 199 -15.95 7.34 -15.94
CA THR A 199 -15.01 7.47 -17.06
C THR A 199 -15.03 6.22 -17.92
N LEU A 200 -14.93 5.03 -17.32
CA LEU A 200 -14.98 3.76 -18.06
C LEU A 200 -16.34 3.47 -18.71
N SER A 201 -17.42 4.12 -18.26
CA SER A 201 -18.74 3.99 -18.90
C SER A 201 -18.84 4.76 -20.22
N GLU A 202 -17.93 5.68 -20.49
CA GLU A 202 -17.87 6.40 -21.76
C GLU A 202 -17.47 5.45 -22.90
N THR A 203 -18.24 5.45 -23.99
CA THR A 203 -18.12 4.49 -25.11
C THR A 203 -16.73 4.47 -25.75
N ARG A 204 -15.98 5.58 -25.70
CA ARG A 204 -14.64 5.69 -26.29
C ARG A 204 -13.64 4.65 -25.79
N TYR A 205 -13.73 4.25 -24.52
CA TYR A 205 -12.74 3.37 -23.91
C TYR A 205 -12.90 1.90 -24.29
N ALA A 206 -14.08 1.49 -24.76
CA ALA A 206 -14.33 0.09 -25.10
C ALA A 206 -13.49 -0.38 -26.30
N ALA A 207 -13.18 0.51 -27.24
CA ALA A 207 -12.41 0.17 -28.45
C ALA A 207 -10.88 0.35 -28.28
N GLU A 208 -10.45 1.20 -27.35
CA GLU A 208 -9.04 1.56 -27.17
C GLU A 208 -8.30 0.70 -26.13
N MET A 209 -9.03 -0.02 -25.27
CA MET A 209 -8.47 -0.79 -24.17
C MET A 209 -8.26 -2.27 -24.54
N PRO A 210 -7.34 -2.98 -23.87
CA PRO A 210 -7.18 -4.42 -24.03
C PRO A 210 -8.50 -5.17 -23.79
N ASP A 211 -8.67 -6.32 -24.44
CA ASP A 211 -9.76 -7.23 -24.09
C ASP A 211 -9.60 -7.71 -22.63
N ARG A 212 -10.70 -7.62 -21.86
CA ARG A 212 -10.70 -7.96 -20.42
C ARG A 212 -10.37 -9.42 -20.17
N GLU A 213 -10.89 -10.34 -20.99
CA GLU A 213 -10.65 -11.77 -20.80
C GLU A 213 -9.19 -12.13 -21.13
N VAL A 214 -8.64 -11.54 -22.19
CA VAL A 214 -7.22 -11.68 -22.56
C VAL A 214 -6.33 -11.14 -21.44
N PHE A 215 -6.61 -9.96 -20.89
CA PHE A 215 -5.88 -9.43 -19.74
C PHE A 215 -5.98 -10.36 -18.52
N ASN A 216 -7.19 -10.79 -18.16
CA ASN A 216 -7.43 -11.67 -17.01
C ASN A 216 -6.72 -13.03 -17.16
N ARG A 217 -6.56 -13.54 -18.38
CA ARG A 217 -5.79 -14.74 -18.65
C ARG A 217 -4.29 -14.51 -18.45
N ASN A 218 -3.76 -13.41 -18.98
CA ASN A 218 -2.34 -13.06 -18.85
C ASN A 218 -1.96 -12.75 -17.40
N ILE A 219 -2.79 -12.03 -16.64
CA ILE A 219 -2.52 -11.76 -15.22
C ILE A 219 -2.54 -13.06 -14.40
N LYS A 220 -3.48 -13.98 -14.66
CA LYS A 220 -3.48 -15.30 -14.03
C LYS A 220 -2.24 -16.11 -14.40
N GLY A 221 -1.78 -16.03 -15.65
CA GLY A 221 -0.53 -16.63 -16.10
C GLY A 221 0.67 -16.08 -15.32
N PHE A 222 0.80 -14.76 -15.26
CA PHE A 222 1.85 -14.07 -14.50
C PHE A 222 1.83 -14.46 -13.02
N LEU A 223 0.68 -14.41 -12.34
CA LEU A 223 0.57 -14.77 -10.93
C LEU A 223 1.03 -16.20 -10.66
N LYS A 224 0.78 -17.15 -11.57
CA LYS A 224 1.27 -18.53 -11.45
C LYS A 224 2.79 -18.68 -11.59
N THR A 225 3.47 -17.71 -12.19
CA THR A 225 4.95 -17.70 -12.30
C THR A 225 5.63 -17.20 -11.03
N LEU A 226 4.89 -16.53 -10.14
CA LEU A 226 5.43 -16.08 -8.86
C LEU A 226 5.70 -17.27 -7.93
N MET A 227 6.59 -17.08 -6.96
CA MET A 227 6.78 -18.07 -5.89
C MET A 227 5.45 -18.32 -5.16
N PRO A 228 5.14 -19.57 -4.74
CA PRO A 228 3.86 -19.93 -4.10
C PRO A 228 3.41 -18.95 -3.00
N GLU A 229 4.36 -18.51 -2.18
CA GLU A 229 4.17 -17.52 -1.12
C GLU A 229 3.63 -16.19 -1.66
N MET A 230 4.20 -15.71 -2.77
CA MET A 230 3.80 -14.44 -3.39
C MET A 230 2.48 -14.57 -4.16
N GLN A 231 2.10 -15.75 -4.64
CA GLN A 231 0.87 -15.92 -5.42
C GLN A 231 -0.36 -15.49 -4.63
N GLU A 232 -0.40 -15.87 -3.35
CA GLU A 232 -1.55 -15.60 -2.47
C GLU A 232 -1.65 -14.13 -2.02
N SER A 233 -0.53 -13.39 -2.01
CA SER A 233 -0.47 -12.02 -1.48
C SER A 233 -0.32 -10.94 -2.56
N ALA A 234 0.09 -11.31 -3.78
CA ALA A 234 0.26 -10.37 -4.89
C ALA A 234 -1.08 -9.83 -5.41
N SER A 235 -2.12 -10.66 -5.45
CA SER A 235 -3.46 -10.27 -5.92
C SER A 235 -4.50 -11.20 -5.31
N LEU A 236 -5.32 -10.67 -4.40
CA LEU A 236 -6.32 -11.46 -3.71
C LEU A 236 -7.52 -11.75 -4.63
N SER A 237 -7.82 -13.04 -4.80
CA SER A 237 -9.10 -13.46 -5.38
C SER A 237 -10.27 -12.94 -4.54
N SER A 238 -11.46 -12.83 -5.12
CA SER A 238 -12.66 -12.39 -4.40
C SER A 238 -12.90 -13.15 -3.08
N ALA A 239 -12.72 -14.47 -3.06
CA ALA A 239 -12.89 -15.27 -1.84
C ALA A 239 -11.78 -15.00 -0.80
N ALA A 240 -10.52 -14.93 -1.23
CA ALA A 240 -9.40 -14.62 -0.34
C ALA A 240 -9.53 -13.21 0.24
N TYR A 241 -9.87 -12.23 -0.58
CA TYR A 241 -10.09 -10.83 -0.17
C TYR A 241 -11.18 -10.71 0.89
N ALA A 242 -12.34 -11.34 0.68
CA ALA A 242 -13.42 -11.35 1.65
C ALA A 242 -13.00 -12.01 2.98
N GLY A 243 -12.22 -13.09 2.90
CA GLY A 243 -11.65 -13.75 4.09
C GLY A 243 -10.72 -12.83 4.86
N VAL A 244 -9.76 -12.20 4.19
CA VAL A 244 -8.82 -11.25 4.82
C VAL A 244 -9.58 -10.07 5.43
N ALA A 245 -10.52 -9.48 4.70
CA ALA A 245 -11.32 -8.36 5.22
C ALA A 245 -12.13 -8.75 6.46
N ARG A 246 -12.72 -9.95 6.48
CA ARG A 246 -13.40 -10.47 7.67
C ARG A 246 -12.45 -10.65 8.84
N TYR A 247 -11.28 -11.24 8.61
CA TYR A 247 -10.23 -11.40 9.62
C TYR A 247 -9.85 -10.06 10.26
N LEU A 248 -9.74 -8.99 9.47
CA LEU A 248 -9.41 -7.66 9.99
C LEU A 248 -10.51 -7.06 10.88
N VAL A 249 -11.76 -7.48 10.71
CA VAL A 249 -12.90 -7.01 11.51
C VAL A 249 -13.13 -7.91 12.74
N THR A 250 -13.12 -9.23 12.56
CA THR A 250 -13.52 -10.19 13.60
C THR A 250 -12.34 -10.82 14.35
N GLY A 251 -11.13 -10.75 13.78
CA GLY A 251 -9.96 -11.50 14.26
C GLY A 251 -9.97 -12.99 13.91
N GLU A 252 -11.02 -13.50 13.24
CA GLU A 252 -11.14 -14.91 12.89
C GLU A 252 -10.32 -15.23 11.63
N ILE A 253 -9.39 -16.17 11.75
CA ILE A 253 -8.55 -16.61 10.63
C ILE A 253 -9.41 -17.31 9.57
N PRO A 254 -9.29 -16.97 8.27
CA PRO A 254 -10.08 -17.63 7.24
C PRO A 254 -9.79 -19.13 7.19
N PRO A 255 -10.80 -20.01 7.03
CA PRO A 255 -10.63 -21.46 7.15
C PRO A 255 -9.66 -22.06 6.12
N HIS A 256 -9.43 -21.35 5.01
CA HIS A 256 -8.52 -21.77 3.93
C HIS A 256 -7.28 -20.87 3.82
N ALA A 257 -6.99 -20.04 4.82
CA ALA A 257 -5.79 -19.21 4.80
C ALA A 257 -4.54 -20.08 5.05
N SER A 258 -3.62 -20.09 4.08
CA SER A 258 -2.33 -20.76 4.26
C SER A 258 -1.52 -20.11 5.40
N PRO A 259 -0.53 -20.81 5.97
CA PRO A 259 0.38 -20.20 6.96
C PRO A 259 1.11 -18.97 6.42
N HIS A 260 1.36 -18.92 5.11
CA HIS A 260 1.97 -17.78 4.47
C HIS A 260 1.03 -16.57 4.46
N LEU A 261 -0.22 -16.75 4.05
CA LEU A 261 -1.22 -15.68 4.06
C LEU A 261 -1.46 -15.16 5.48
N GLN A 262 -1.49 -16.03 6.49
CA GLN A 262 -1.61 -15.64 7.90
C GLN A 262 -0.43 -14.76 8.36
N THR A 263 0.79 -15.16 8.00
CA THR A 263 1.99 -14.37 8.28
C THR A 263 1.95 -13.03 7.55
N TRP A 264 1.52 -13.03 6.29
CA TRP A 264 1.37 -11.83 5.49
C TRP A 264 0.36 -10.84 6.12
N MET A 265 -0.84 -11.32 6.52
CA MET A 265 -1.89 -10.51 7.13
C MET A 265 -1.46 -9.87 8.46
N THR A 266 -0.65 -10.56 9.26
CA THR A 266 -0.17 -10.06 10.56
C THR A 266 1.05 -9.13 10.43
N THR A 267 1.82 -9.29 9.36
CA THR A 267 3.03 -8.49 9.11
C THR A 267 2.72 -7.18 8.40
N HIS A 268 1.80 -7.22 7.43
CA HIS A 268 1.40 -6.03 6.68
C HIS A 268 0.36 -5.29 7.52
N ARG A 269 0.49 -3.97 7.64
CA ARG A 269 -0.37 -3.12 8.50
C ARG A 269 -1.76 -2.92 7.88
N LEU A 270 -2.44 -4.01 7.55
CA LEU A 270 -3.74 -4.01 6.92
C LEU A 270 -4.79 -3.53 7.93
N LEU A 271 -5.72 -2.70 7.47
CA LEU A 271 -6.78 -2.12 8.29
C LEU A 271 -8.14 -2.36 7.64
N PRO A 272 -9.20 -2.60 8.42
CA PRO A 272 -10.55 -2.69 7.89
C PRO A 272 -11.04 -1.31 7.49
N GLY A 273 -11.34 -1.09 6.21
CA GLY A 273 -11.82 0.21 5.71
C GLY A 273 -13.33 0.42 5.86
N SER A 274 -14.09 -0.65 6.07
CA SER A 274 -15.54 -0.60 6.28
C SER A 274 -15.97 -1.78 7.15
N GLN A 275 -17.02 -1.56 7.96
CA GLN A 275 -17.64 -2.59 8.78
C GLN A 275 -18.73 -3.36 8.02
N THR A 276 -19.29 -2.76 6.97
CA THR A 276 -20.46 -3.29 6.24
C THR A 276 -20.07 -4.01 4.96
N HIS A 277 -18.98 -3.58 4.31
CA HIS A 277 -18.50 -4.14 3.06
C HIS A 277 -17.01 -4.48 3.20
N PRO A 278 -16.53 -5.58 2.61
CA PRO A 278 -15.12 -5.89 2.58
C PRO A 278 -14.36 -4.77 1.85
N LEU A 279 -13.49 -4.08 2.61
CA LEU A 279 -12.57 -3.07 2.13
C LEU A 279 -11.31 -3.16 2.97
N ILE A 280 -10.16 -3.37 2.32
CA ILE A 280 -8.86 -3.48 2.97
C ILE A 280 -8.06 -2.21 2.66
N LEU A 281 -7.57 -1.55 3.71
CA LEU A 281 -6.76 -0.35 3.65
C LEU A 281 -5.33 -0.64 4.10
N ILE A 282 -4.37 0.10 3.54
CA ILE A 282 -2.96 0.07 3.91
C ILE A 282 -2.51 1.51 4.17
N PRO A 283 -1.97 1.84 5.36
CA PRO A 283 -1.48 3.18 5.62
C PRO A 283 -0.27 3.51 4.74
N ARG A 284 -0.24 4.73 4.20
CA ARG A 284 0.91 5.27 3.47
C ARG A 284 2.03 5.66 4.41
N ASP A 285 3.25 5.65 3.88
CA ASP A 285 4.41 6.21 4.56
C ASP A 285 4.55 7.73 4.26
N PRO A 286 4.89 8.57 5.24
CA PRO A 286 5.08 8.23 6.66
C PRO A 286 3.74 7.97 7.36
N ILE A 287 3.76 7.03 8.29
CA ILE A 287 2.55 6.62 9.01
C ILE A 287 2.13 7.73 9.98
N PRO A 288 0.88 8.20 9.92
CA PRO A 288 0.38 9.23 10.82
C PRO A 288 0.45 8.79 12.30
N GLU A 289 0.82 9.71 13.19
CA GLU A 289 0.82 9.44 14.64
C GLU A 289 -0.58 9.06 15.15
N ASN A 290 -1.61 9.68 14.56
CA ASN A 290 -3.02 9.48 14.93
C ASN A 290 -3.75 8.51 13.99
N LEU A 291 -3.07 7.45 13.55
CA LEU A 291 -3.60 6.47 12.58
C LEU A 291 -5.01 5.96 12.94
N ALA A 292 -5.27 5.69 14.23
CA ALA A 292 -6.57 5.21 14.70
C ALA A 292 -7.70 6.23 14.49
N LEU A 293 -7.46 7.50 14.83
CA LEU A 293 -8.45 8.58 14.63
C LEU A 293 -8.73 8.80 13.15
N SER A 294 -7.70 8.74 12.31
CA SER A 294 -7.88 8.87 10.86
C SER A 294 -8.62 7.69 10.25
N LEU A 295 -8.42 6.48 10.78
CA LEU A 295 -9.19 5.30 10.37
C LEU A 295 -10.66 5.43 10.77
N GLU A 296 -10.94 5.89 11.99
CA GLU A 296 -12.31 6.14 12.46
C GLU A 296 -13.00 7.20 11.58
N GLN A 297 -12.32 8.30 11.25
CA GLN A 297 -12.83 9.31 10.31
C GLN A 297 -13.09 8.75 8.91
N TYR A 298 -12.21 7.86 8.43
CA TYR A 298 -12.42 7.18 7.15
C TYR A 298 -13.67 6.30 7.18
N GLN A 299 -13.83 5.51 8.25
CA GLN A 299 -14.96 4.60 8.40
C GLN A 299 -16.31 5.32 8.62
N ALA A 300 -16.29 6.51 9.23
CA ALA A 300 -17.48 7.34 9.45
C ALA A 300 -18.03 7.95 8.15
N ASP A 301 -17.16 8.29 7.20
CA ASP A 301 -17.54 8.82 5.89
C ASP A 301 -16.69 8.20 4.78
N PRO A 302 -16.95 6.93 4.44
CA PRO A 302 -16.18 6.25 3.40
C PRO A 302 -16.45 6.88 2.03
N ALA A 303 -17.59 7.54 1.83
CA ALA A 303 -17.95 8.18 0.57
C ALA A 303 -16.99 9.31 0.21
N ARG A 304 -16.59 10.13 1.18
CA ARG A 304 -15.59 11.19 0.99
C ARG A 304 -14.27 10.66 0.41
N TYR A 305 -13.82 9.49 0.86
CA TYR A 305 -12.54 8.90 0.46
C TYR A 305 -12.64 7.91 -0.71
N THR A 306 -13.83 7.40 -0.99
CA THR A 306 -14.04 6.46 -2.11
C THR A 306 -14.57 7.16 -3.35
N HIS A 307 -15.51 8.10 -3.23
CA HIS A 307 -16.15 8.73 -4.38
C HIS A 307 -15.53 10.08 -4.78
N GLY A 308 -14.77 10.72 -3.89
CA GLY A 308 -14.35 12.11 -4.08
C GLY A 308 -15.56 13.04 -4.22
N ASP A 309 -15.39 14.20 -4.86
CA ASP A 309 -16.52 15.07 -5.23
C ASP A 309 -17.31 14.54 -6.45
N GLY A 310 -17.00 13.32 -6.88
CA GLY A 310 -17.55 12.69 -8.08
C GLY A 310 -16.97 13.23 -9.38
N THR A 311 -16.14 14.28 -9.38
CA THR A 311 -15.49 14.84 -10.58
C THR A 311 -13.99 14.57 -10.60
N THR A 312 -13.35 14.63 -9.44
CA THR A 312 -11.94 14.33 -9.24
C THR A 312 -11.78 13.04 -8.45
N LEU A 313 -10.57 12.47 -8.52
CA LEU A 313 -10.19 11.46 -7.54
C LEU A 313 -10.25 12.10 -6.14
N PRO A 314 -10.64 11.33 -5.11
CA PRO A 314 -10.64 11.81 -3.74
C PRO A 314 -9.26 12.38 -3.37
N GLU A 315 -9.28 13.44 -2.56
CA GLU A 315 -8.06 14.05 -2.01
C GLU A 315 -7.16 12.94 -1.42
N GLN A 316 -5.84 13.07 -1.58
CA GLN A 316 -4.88 12.00 -1.29
C GLN A 316 -5.14 11.39 0.09
N SER A 317 -5.80 10.23 0.08
CA SER A 317 -6.05 9.46 1.28
C SER A 317 -4.69 9.08 1.87
N ILE A 318 -4.58 9.18 3.19
CA ILE A 318 -3.43 8.65 3.94
C ILE A 318 -3.39 7.11 3.90
N PHE A 319 -4.43 6.49 3.33
CA PHE A 319 -4.54 5.06 3.08
C PHE A 319 -4.56 4.77 1.60
N ASP A 320 -3.81 3.75 1.19
CA ASP A 320 -4.02 3.05 -0.06
C ASP A 320 -5.07 1.96 0.10
N ARG A 321 -5.95 1.82 -0.88
CA ARG A 321 -6.89 0.71 -0.99
C ARG A 321 -6.20 -0.49 -1.62
N LEU A 322 -6.34 -1.65 -1.00
CA LEU A 322 -5.97 -2.91 -1.65
C LEU A 322 -7.12 -3.34 -2.58
N PRO A 323 -6.89 -3.49 -3.89
CA PRO A 323 -7.95 -3.89 -4.82
C PRO A 323 -8.24 -5.38 -4.77
N VAL A 324 -9.48 -5.75 -5.11
CA VAL A 324 -9.81 -7.15 -5.43
C VAL A 324 -9.24 -7.47 -6.82
N GLN A 325 -8.78 -8.70 -7.06
CA GLN A 325 -8.22 -9.09 -8.36
C GLN A 325 -9.12 -8.73 -9.56
N ASP A 326 -10.44 -8.88 -9.40
CA ASP A 326 -11.42 -8.63 -10.46
C ASP A 326 -11.57 -7.12 -10.81
N GLU A 327 -11.12 -6.24 -9.90
CA GLU A 327 -11.09 -4.78 -10.07
C GLU A 327 -9.82 -4.29 -10.80
N LEU A 328 -8.77 -5.12 -10.87
CA LEU A 328 -7.48 -4.72 -11.44
C LEU A 328 -7.63 -4.18 -12.86
N TYR A 329 -8.42 -4.85 -13.71
CA TYR A 329 -8.64 -4.39 -15.08
C TYR A 329 -9.20 -2.98 -15.14
N ASP A 330 -10.23 -2.66 -14.33
CA ASP A 330 -10.87 -1.34 -14.37
C ASP A 330 -9.93 -0.25 -13.84
N ILE A 331 -9.19 -0.54 -12.77
CA ILE A 331 -8.19 0.38 -12.22
C ILE A 331 -7.10 0.68 -13.26
N LEU A 332 -6.59 -0.36 -13.93
CA LEU A 332 -5.56 -0.24 -14.95
C LEU A 332 -6.08 0.45 -16.21
N ALA A 333 -7.28 0.12 -16.68
CA ALA A 333 -7.90 0.77 -17.83
C ALA A 333 -8.08 2.28 -17.59
N TYR A 334 -8.50 2.66 -16.38
CA TYR A 334 -8.62 4.06 -16.02
C TYR A 334 -7.25 4.75 -15.94
N ALA A 335 -6.25 4.14 -15.31
CA ALA A 335 -4.90 4.70 -15.24
C ALA A 335 -4.26 4.87 -16.64
N HIS A 336 -4.55 3.94 -17.55
CA HIS A 336 -4.02 3.93 -18.92
C HIS A 336 -4.83 4.77 -19.93
N ARG A 337 -5.87 5.49 -19.50
CA ARG A 337 -6.76 6.30 -20.37
C ARG A 337 -6.06 7.34 -21.27
N THR A 338 -4.79 7.63 -21.01
CA THR A 338 -3.95 8.57 -21.80
C THR A 338 -2.84 7.87 -22.60
N HIS A 339 -2.89 6.54 -22.71
CA HIS A 339 -1.94 5.72 -23.49
C HIS A 339 -0.47 5.97 -23.14
N LYS A 340 -0.19 6.19 -21.84
CA LYS A 340 1.16 6.35 -21.32
C LYS A 340 1.82 4.99 -21.05
N ASP A 341 3.15 4.97 -20.99
CA ASP A 341 3.93 3.77 -20.66
C ASP A 341 3.62 3.19 -19.27
N SER A 342 4.14 1.98 -19.01
CA SER A 342 3.92 1.23 -17.76
C SER A 342 4.46 1.95 -16.51
N THR A 343 5.53 2.72 -16.64
CA THR A 343 6.10 3.49 -15.51
C THR A 343 5.15 4.61 -15.09
N ASN A 344 4.71 5.43 -16.05
CA ASN A 344 3.74 6.49 -15.81
C ASN A 344 2.40 5.95 -15.29
N MET A 345 1.97 4.80 -15.82
CA MET A 345 0.76 4.11 -15.37
C MET A 345 0.88 3.61 -13.93
N THR A 346 2.05 3.06 -13.55
CA THR A 346 2.32 2.63 -12.16
C THR A 346 2.24 3.82 -11.20
N ASP A 347 2.84 4.96 -11.56
CA ASP A 347 2.79 6.19 -10.76
C ASP A 347 1.38 6.76 -10.65
N GLU A 348 0.58 6.70 -11.72
CA GLU A 348 -0.83 7.10 -11.72
C GLU A 348 -1.65 6.24 -10.76
N VAL A 349 -1.50 4.91 -10.81
CA VAL A 349 -2.18 3.98 -9.90
C VAL A 349 -1.83 4.26 -8.44
N ARG A 350 -0.56 4.54 -8.16
CA ARG A 350 -0.10 4.91 -6.81
C ARG A 350 -0.69 6.25 -6.37
N ARG A 351 -0.75 7.23 -7.27
CA ARG A 351 -1.38 8.53 -7.00
C ARG A 351 -2.88 8.41 -6.71
N MET A 352 -3.56 7.51 -7.42
CA MET A 352 -4.97 7.16 -7.21
C MET A 352 -5.27 6.48 -5.87
N GLY A 353 -4.26 5.99 -5.16
CA GLY A 353 -4.46 5.33 -3.87
C GLY A 353 -4.78 3.86 -3.95
N PHE A 354 -4.18 3.15 -4.90
CA PHE A 354 -4.25 1.69 -4.93
C PHE A 354 -2.89 1.07 -4.61
N ALA A 355 -2.90 0.11 -3.69
CA ALA A 355 -1.73 -0.68 -3.29
C ALA A 355 -1.63 -1.98 -4.09
N HIS A 356 -0.45 -2.61 -4.03
CA HIS A 356 -0.16 -3.96 -4.57
C HIS A 356 -0.33 -4.13 -6.08
N ILE A 357 -0.60 -3.06 -6.82
CA ILE A 357 -0.48 -3.06 -8.27
C ILE A 357 0.98 -2.80 -8.63
N THR A 358 1.64 -3.81 -9.15
CA THR A 358 3.09 -3.77 -9.44
C THR A 358 3.36 -3.39 -10.90
N TRP A 359 4.57 -2.91 -11.17
CA TRP A 359 4.98 -2.56 -12.54
C TRP A 359 4.76 -3.69 -13.55
N PRO A 360 5.08 -4.98 -13.29
CA PRO A 360 4.77 -6.07 -14.21
C PRO A 360 3.29 -6.19 -14.58
N MET A 361 2.38 -5.90 -13.65
CA MET A 361 0.93 -5.93 -13.94
C MET A 361 0.54 -4.81 -14.92
N THR A 362 1.12 -3.62 -14.74
CA THR A 362 0.91 -2.49 -15.66
C THR A 362 1.52 -2.75 -17.03
N ASP A 363 2.72 -3.35 -17.09
CA ASP A 363 3.42 -3.71 -18.33
C ASP A 363 2.64 -4.74 -19.15
N ILE A 364 2.07 -5.77 -18.50
CA ILE A 364 1.14 -6.71 -19.14
C ILE A 364 -0.03 -5.96 -19.77
N PHE A 365 -0.64 -5.00 -19.06
CA PHE A 365 -1.77 -4.24 -19.58
C PHE A 365 -1.39 -3.40 -20.80
N VAL A 366 -0.28 -2.66 -20.74
CA VAL A 366 0.21 -1.80 -21.82
C VAL A 366 0.55 -2.61 -23.07
N ARG A 367 1.19 -3.77 -22.94
CA ARG A 367 1.52 -4.66 -24.07
C ARG A 367 0.29 -5.26 -24.75
N LEU A 368 -0.80 -5.41 -24.02
CA LEU A 368 -2.07 -5.90 -24.56
C LEU A 368 -2.96 -4.78 -25.13
N CYS A 369 -2.57 -3.51 -24.95
CA CYS A 369 -3.35 -2.38 -25.45
C CYS A 369 -3.24 -2.31 -26.98
N PRO A 370 -4.35 -2.31 -27.73
CA PRO A 370 -4.30 -2.30 -29.20
C PRO A 370 -3.70 -1.02 -29.80
N VAL A 371 -3.66 0.06 -29.02
CA VAL A 371 -3.09 1.36 -29.43
C VAL A 371 -1.59 1.42 -29.13
N CYS A 372 -1.15 0.89 -27.98
CA CYS A 372 0.23 1.01 -27.51
C CYS A 372 1.10 -0.20 -27.84
N ALA A 373 0.50 -1.39 -28.04
CA ALA A 373 1.24 -2.58 -28.41
C ALA A 373 2.06 -2.26 -29.66
N PRO A 374 3.36 -2.64 -29.68
CA PRO A 374 4.12 -2.56 -30.91
C PRO A 374 3.35 -3.39 -31.93
N LYS A 375 2.74 -2.72 -32.91
CA LYS A 375 2.35 -3.41 -34.13
C LYS A 375 3.65 -4.04 -34.59
N ASP A 376 3.70 -5.36 -34.68
CA ASP A 376 4.82 -6.07 -35.29
C ASP A 376 5.03 -5.40 -36.64
N SER A 377 5.93 -4.42 -36.64
CA SER A 377 6.05 -3.48 -37.73
C SER A 377 6.68 -4.32 -38.81
N ASP A 378 5.84 -4.71 -39.78
CA ASP A 378 6.19 -5.34 -41.04
C ASP A 378 7.67 -5.69 -41.08
N SER A 379 8.04 -6.87 -40.59
CA SER A 379 9.31 -7.50 -40.95
C SER A 379 9.25 -7.94 -42.42
N GLY A 380 8.76 -7.05 -43.29
CA GLY A 380 8.94 -6.97 -44.72
C GLY A 380 10.04 -5.96 -45.01
N GLU A 381 11.16 -6.01 -44.28
CA GLU A 381 12.43 -5.73 -44.94
C GLU A 381 12.58 -6.79 -46.02
N SER A 382 12.21 -6.40 -47.23
CA SER A 382 12.61 -7.11 -48.43
C SER A 382 14.13 -7.28 -48.34
N LEU A 383 14.58 -8.52 -48.17
CA LEU A 383 15.83 -8.99 -48.72
C LEU A 383 15.80 -8.65 -50.22
N LYS A 384 16.20 -7.43 -50.55
CA LYS A 384 16.67 -7.08 -51.88
C LYS A 384 18.16 -7.40 -51.85
N ASP A 385 18.45 -8.51 -52.52
CA ASP A 385 19.70 -8.90 -53.14
C ASP A 385 20.82 -7.85 -53.08
N ASP A 386 21.93 -8.24 -52.44
CA ASP A 386 23.29 -7.89 -52.87
C ASP A 386 24.16 -9.16 -52.84
#